data_AF-A0A8E2IQS9-F1
#
_entry.id   AF-A0A8E2IQS9-F1
#
_cell.length_a   1.000
_cell.length_b   1.000
_cell.length_c   1.000
_cell.angle_alpha   90.00
_cell.angle_beta   90.00
_cell.angle_gamma   90.00
#
_symmetry.space_group_name_H-M   'P 1'
#
loop_
_entity.id
_entity.type
_entity.pdbx_description
1 polymer ?
#
loop_
_entity_poly.entity_id
_entity_poly.type
_entity_poly.pdbx_seq_one_letter_code
_entity_poly.pdbx_strand_id
1 'polypeptide(L)'
;MMRIRPELRTIAALLTVGVLLVGGCGSGGRSAQGSTSTSAAPPAGWPAALDNFTMVWTAEPGIDVTAWPAVVVRAYTESYTLASATRDDKYLYPGFRQSVDPNRSIDDPIGTQFLWPQTDGRPDPPWLGTQQDHILSVTTSGRDVTVIVCEYMFGAAEQSDQGWVRPHVAGPSPYTGIAAMRITMTAPAKPGPPLPAQQGPARAPSVDVFVGWRITSHQGGYFARSGGWSEWPDAVENEDTCVAKAPPHRDLVPGQEYVRSFFPTLPASPGWPSPSANA
;
A
#
# COMPACT_ATOMS: atom_id res chain seq x y z
N MET A 1 -43.91 -27.93 -25.42
CA MET A 1 -43.78 -29.22 -24.70
C MET A 1 -42.45 -29.15 -23.97
N MET A 2 -42.29 -29.31 -22.66
CA MET A 2 -43.11 -29.92 -21.62
C MET A 2 -42.78 -29.19 -20.31
N ARG A 3 -43.83 -28.84 -19.55
CA ARG A 3 -43.79 -28.38 -18.13
C ARG A 3 -43.19 -29.49 -17.26
N ILE A 4 -42.62 -29.13 -16.10
CA ILE A 4 -42.98 -29.65 -14.76
C ILE A 4 -42.18 -28.87 -13.68
N ARG A 5 -42.89 -28.08 -12.84
CA ARG A 5 -42.65 -27.95 -11.38
C ARG A 5 -43.71 -28.87 -10.73
N PRO A 6 -43.50 -29.51 -9.57
CA PRO A 6 -43.63 -28.89 -8.23
C PRO A 6 -42.67 -29.54 -7.18
N GLU A 7 -42.52 -29.14 -5.91
CA GLU A 7 -43.49 -29.20 -4.80
C GLU A 7 -42.98 -28.45 -3.56
N LEU A 8 -43.91 -27.77 -2.90
CA LEU A 8 -43.82 -27.27 -1.53
C LEU A 8 -43.93 -28.44 -0.55
N ARG A 9 -43.26 -28.35 0.61
CA ARG A 9 -43.76 -28.97 1.85
C ARG A 9 -43.61 -28.05 3.05
N THR A 10 -44.77 -27.68 3.59
CA THR A 10 -45.02 -26.96 4.83
C THR A 10 -45.26 -27.96 5.96
N ILE A 11 -44.60 -27.83 7.12
CA ILE A 11 -45.03 -28.36 8.45
C ILE A 11 -44.42 -27.40 9.51
N ALA A 12 -45.17 -26.43 10.03
CA ALA A 12 -46.04 -26.43 11.22
C ALA A 12 -45.31 -26.24 12.56
N ALA A 13 -45.82 -25.26 13.32
CA ALA A 13 -45.30 -24.68 14.56
C ALA A 13 -45.59 -25.53 15.81
N LEU A 14 -44.81 -25.29 16.88
CA LEU A 14 -45.17 -25.61 18.26
C LEU A 14 -44.78 -24.45 19.19
N LEU A 15 -45.81 -23.83 19.76
CA LEU A 15 -45.77 -22.85 20.85
C LEU A 15 -45.38 -23.54 22.17
N THR A 16 -44.57 -22.89 22.99
CA THR A 16 -44.65 -23.03 24.46
C THR A 16 -44.40 -21.68 25.13
N VAL A 17 -45.43 -21.23 25.85
CA VAL A 17 -45.43 -20.07 26.74
C VAL A 17 -45.02 -20.55 28.13
N GLY A 18 -44.09 -19.84 28.76
CA GLY A 18 -43.76 -20.01 30.18
C GLY A 18 -43.38 -18.65 30.77
N VAL A 19 -44.37 -17.95 31.31
CA VAL A 19 -44.21 -16.70 32.07
C VAL A 19 -43.87 -17.04 33.51
N LEU A 20 -42.76 -16.50 34.03
CA LEU A 20 -42.57 -16.27 35.46
C LEU A 20 -41.97 -14.87 35.66
N LEU A 21 -42.79 -13.99 36.26
CA LEU A 21 -42.48 -12.65 36.70
C LEU A 21 -41.80 -12.70 38.08
N VAL A 22 -40.67 -12.01 38.24
CA VAL A 22 -40.29 -11.40 39.53
C VAL A 22 -39.79 -9.99 39.25
N GLY A 23 -40.44 -9.03 39.89
CA GLY A 23 -40.17 -7.60 39.75
C GLY A 23 -38.94 -7.12 40.53
N GLY A 24 -38.41 -5.99 40.08
CA GLY A 24 -37.41 -5.20 40.79
C GLY A 24 -37.25 -3.85 40.11
N CYS A 25 -38.05 -2.87 40.53
CA CYS A 25 -37.90 -1.47 40.13
C CYS A 25 -36.74 -0.87 40.93
N GLY A 26 -35.68 -0.43 40.25
CA GLY A 26 -34.62 0.39 40.81
C GLY A 26 -34.27 1.52 39.85
N SER A 27 -34.81 2.71 40.11
CA SER A 27 -34.45 3.94 39.41
C SER A 27 -33.09 4.43 39.92
N GLY A 28 -32.12 4.62 39.02
CA GLY A 28 -30.90 5.34 39.36
C GLY A 28 -29.80 5.24 38.31
N GLY A 29 -29.42 6.38 37.74
CA GLY A 29 -28.10 6.56 37.13
C GLY A 29 -28.06 6.56 35.61
N ARG A 30 -28.19 7.75 35.02
CA ARG A 30 -27.50 8.06 33.76
C ARG A 30 -26.00 7.89 34.01
N SER A 31 -25.38 6.91 33.36
CA SER A 31 -23.94 6.92 33.12
C SER A 31 -23.73 6.82 31.63
N ALA A 32 -23.21 7.91 31.07
CA ALA A 32 -22.70 7.98 29.72
C ALA A 32 -21.78 6.79 29.49
N GLN A 33 -22.19 5.91 28.57
CA GLN A 33 -21.30 4.87 28.09
C GLN A 33 -20.33 5.56 27.14
N GLY A 34 -19.18 5.92 27.69
CA GLY A 34 -18.05 6.46 26.95
C GLY A 34 -17.75 5.54 25.78
N SER A 35 -17.63 6.15 24.61
CA SER A 35 -17.10 5.53 23.40
C SER A 35 -15.75 4.90 23.73
N THR A 36 -15.73 3.58 23.94
CA THR A 36 -14.49 2.82 24.01
C THR A 36 -13.86 2.84 22.63
N SER A 37 -12.91 3.76 22.50
CA SER A 37 -11.56 3.52 21.97
C SER A 37 -11.50 2.63 20.74
N THR A 38 -11.36 3.26 19.56
CA THR A 38 -10.81 2.63 18.36
C THR A 38 -9.58 1.82 18.74
N SER A 39 -9.66 0.49 18.61
CA SER A 39 -8.51 -0.40 18.74
C SER A 39 -7.45 0.07 17.76
N ALA A 40 -6.35 0.64 18.26
CA ALA A 40 -5.17 0.89 17.45
C ALA A 40 -4.74 -0.47 16.88
N ALA A 41 -4.60 -0.56 15.55
CA ALA A 41 -3.95 -1.71 14.96
C ALA A 41 -2.52 -1.82 15.54
N PRO A 42 -1.97 -3.04 15.71
CA PRO A 42 -0.56 -3.18 16.07
C PRO A 42 0.29 -2.37 15.08
N PRO A 43 1.45 -1.81 15.49
CA PRO A 43 2.37 -1.21 14.53
C PRO A 43 2.63 -2.24 13.43
N ALA A 44 2.53 -1.83 12.17
CA ALA A 44 2.86 -2.71 11.06
C ALA A 44 4.31 -3.15 11.25
N GLY A 45 4.50 -4.41 11.66
CA GLY A 45 5.83 -4.97 11.76
C GLY A 45 6.44 -5.09 10.37
N TRP A 46 7.76 -5.02 10.28
CA TRP A 46 8.43 -5.39 9.04
C TRP A 46 8.33 -6.92 8.84
N PRO A 47 7.90 -7.44 7.68
CA PRO A 47 7.79 -8.88 7.47
C PRO A 47 9.16 -9.58 7.54
N ALA A 48 9.23 -10.71 8.25
CA ALA A 48 10.46 -11.52 8.31
C ALA A 48 10.92 -12.01 6.91
N ALA A 49 9.97 -12.31 6.01
CA ALA A 49 10.25 -12.68 4.63
C ALA A 49 10.93 -11.56 3.81
N LEU A 50 10.94 -10.32 4.34
CA LEU A 50 11.53 -9.14 3.72
C LEU A 50 12.71 -8.62 4.54
N ASP A 51 13.29 -9.40 5.46
CA ASP A 51 14.38 -8.93 6.32
C ASP A 51 15.63 -8.48 5.55
N ASN A 52 15.85 -9.03 4.36
CA ASN A 52 16.93 -8.65 3.45
C ASN A 52 16.49 -7.65 2.37
N PHE A 53 15.32 -7.05 2.51
CA PHE A 53 14.77 -6.06 1.59
C PHE A 53 14.61 -4.71 2.30
N THR A 54 14.73 -3.62 1.54
CA THR A 54 14.40 -2.27 1.99
C THR A 54 13.83 -1.44 0.84
N MET A 55 13.22 -0.31 1.18
CA MET A 55 12.98 0.79 0.24
C MET A 55 13.85 2.00 0.58
N VAL A 56 14.23 2.76 -0.44
CA VAL A 56 14.88 4.07 -0.32
C VAL A 56 14.17 5.09 -1.20
N TRP A 57 14.06 6.32 -0.71
CA TRP A 57 13.33 7.40 -1.34
C TRP A 57 14.23 8.60 -1.58
N THR A 58 14.08 9.18 -2.77
CA THR A 58 14.67 10.45 -3.17
C THR A 58 13.59 11.30 -3.86
N ALA A 59 13.90 12.55 -4.19
CA ALA A 59 12.99 13.40 -4.95
C ALA A 59 13.73 14.48 -5.73
N GLU A 60 13.04 15.10 -6.68
CA GLU A 60 13.52 16.31 -7.34
C GLU A 60 13.72 17.47 -6.35
N PRO A 61 14.61 18.43 -6.66
CA PRO A 61 14.85 19.59 -5.80
C PRO A 61 13.56 20.33 -5.43
N GLY A 62 13.42 20.67 -4.14
CA GLY A 62 12.26 21.38 -3.62
C GLY A 62 11.13 20.47 -3.12
N ILE A 63 11.25 19.15 -3.26
CA ILE A 63 10.31 18.17 -2.71
C ILE A 63 10.91 17.55 -1.44
N ASP A 64 10.23 17.72 -0.30
CA ASP A 64 10.62 17.11 0.97
C ASP A 64 9.95 15.74 1.12
N VAL A 65 10.73 14.66 1.00
CA VAL A 65 10.28 13.27 1.17
C VAL A 65 9.88 12.92 2.61
N THR A 66 10.16 13.78 3.59
CA THR A 66 9.88 13.56 5.01
C THR A 66 8.65 14.32 5.52
N ALA A 67 8.01 15.11 4.65
CA ALA A 67 6.81 15.88 4.96
C ALA A 67 5.62 15.50 4.05
N TRP A 68 4.42 15.93 4.42
CA TRP A 68 3.28 15.83 3.51
C TRP A 68 3.47 16.74 2.30
N PRO A 69 3.05 16.31 1.10
CA PRO A 69 2.29 15.09 0.81
C PRO A 69 3.14 13.82 0.57
N ALA A 70 4.47 13.94 0.42
CA ALA A 70 5.34 12.83 0.07
C ALA A 70 5.27 11.67 1.08
N VAL A 71 5.13 11.96 2.38
CA VAL A 71 4.93 10.97 3.43
C VAL A 71 3.75 10.04 3.16
N VAL A 72 2.64 10.56 2.63
CA VAL A 72 1.44 9.76 2.34
C VAL A 72 1.74 8.78 1.19
N VAL A 73 2.44 9.26 0.16
CA VAL A 73 2.86 8.43 -0.99
C VAL A 73 3.80 7.33 -0.54
N ARG A 74 4.83 7.68 0.24
CA ARG A 74 5.77 6.72 0.81
C ARG A 74 5.05 5.63 1.59
N ALA A 75 4.20 6.05 2.53
CA ALA A 75 3.45 5.12 3.36
C ALA A 75 2.53 4.22 2.55
N TYR A 76 1.85 4.78 1.54
CA TYR A 76 0.98 4.03 0.65
C TYR A 76 1.75 3.00 -0.19
N THR A 77 2.79 3.43 -0.91
CA THR A 77 3.59 2.58 -1.80
C THR A 77 4.31 1.48 -1.03
N GLU A 78 4.98 1.81 0.07
CA GLU A 78 5.67 0.81 0.90
C GLU A 78 4.66 -0.22 1.44
N SER A 79 3.56 0.24 2.05
CA SER A 79 2.47 -0.62 2.55
C SER A 79 1.90 -1.52 1.46
N TYR A 80 1.70 -1.00 0.25
CA TYR A 80 1.20 -1.74 -0.89
C TYR A 80 2.16 -2.87 -1.30
N THR A 81 3.45 -2.56 -1.40
CA THR A 81 4.50 -3.55 -1.74
C THR A 81 4.62 -4.63 -0.66
N LEU A 82 4.68 -4.26 0.62
CA LEU A 82 4.79 -5.23 1.72
C LEU A 82 3.61 -6.22 1.72
N ALA A 83 2.39 -5.71 1.62
CA ALA A 83 1.19 -6.55 1.58
C ALA A 83 1.10 -7.40 0.31
N SER A 84 1.53 -6.87 -0.84
CA SER A 84 1.55 -7.62 -2.11
C SER A 84 2.57 -8.76 -2.10
N ALA A 85 3.82 -8.49 -1.69
CA ALA A 85 4.89 -9.49 -1.67
C ALA A 85 4.59 -10.63 -0.67
N THR A 86 3.99 -10.29 0.47
CA THR A 86 3.67 -11.26 1.53
C THR A 86 2.31 -11.91 1.39
N ARG A 87 1.43 -11.37 0.52
CA ARG A 87 0.00 -11.73 0.42
C ARG A 87 -0.72 -11.66 1.77
N ASP A 88 -0.42 -10.64 2.57
CA ASP A 88 -0.95 -10.52 3.94
C ASP A 88 -1.22 -9.05 4.29
N ASP A 89 -2.49 -8.72 4.51
CA ASP A 89 -2.95 -7.36 4.76
C ASP A 89 -2.62 -6.86 6.18
N LYS A 90 -2.06 -7.70 7.05
CA LYS A 90 -1.57 -7.29 8.38
C LYS A 90 -0.37 -6.36 8.31
N TYR A 91 0.33 -6.34 7.18
CA TYR A 91 1.48 -5.47 6.94
C TYR A 91 1.11 -4.13 6.33
N LEU A 92 -0.19 -3.88 6.12
CA LEU A 92 -0.65 -2.55 5.78
C LEU A 92 -0.31 -1.56 6.91
N TYR A 93 0.27 -0.42 6.55
CA TYR A 93 0.66 0.59 7.53
C TYR A 93 -0.55 1.17 8.28
N PRO A 94 -0.38 1.62 9.54
CA PRO A 94 -1.46 2.24 10.29
C PRO A 94 -2.08 3.40 9.50
N GLY A 95 -3.42 3.45 9.45
CA GLY A 95 -4.17 4.46 8.67
C GLY A 95 -4.54 4.03 7.24
N PHE A 96 -3.86 3.04 6.65
CA PHE A 96 -4.10 2.63 5.25
C PHE A 96 -5.58 2.34 4.98
N ARG A 97 -6.21 1.49 5.81
CA ARG A 97 -7.61 1.08 5.60
C ARG A 97 -8.59 2.26 5.66
N GLN A 98 -8.28 3.27 6.48
CA GLN A 98 -9.09 4.48 6.63
C GLN A 98 -8.81 5.51 5.52
N SER A 99 -7.68 5.39 4.84
CA SER A 99 -7.19 6.34 3.85
C SER A 99 -7.31 5.89 2.40
N VAL A 100 -7.59 4.61 2.15
CA VAL A 100 -7.65 4.06 0.79
C VAL A 100 -9.03 3.45 0.51
N ASP A 101 -9.69 3.85 -0.57
CA ASP A 101 -10.95 3.22 -1.01
C ASP A 101 -10.70 1.82 -1.58
N PRO A 102 -11.65 0.87 -1.43
CA PRO A 102 -11.55 -0.44 -2.06
C PRO A 102 -11.38 -0.37 -3.58
N ASN A 103 -10.76 -1.40 -4.16
CA ASN A 103 -10.65 -1.56 -5.61
C ASN A 103 -12.03 -1.55 -6.28
N ARG A 104 -12.10 -0.87 -7.42
CA ARG A 104 -13.28 -0.76 -8.28
C ARG A 104 -13.27 -1.80 -9.40
N SER A 105 -14.36 -1.87 -10.17
CA SER A 105 -14.52 -2.82 -11.27
C SER A 105 -13.54 -2.52 -12.41
N ILE A 106 -13.30 -3.50 -13.28
CA ILE A 106 -12.56 -3.31 -14.53
C ILE A 106 -13.19 -2.26 -15.46
N ASP A 107 -14.47 -1.95 -15.27
CA ASP A 107 -15.23 -0.96 -16.04
C ASP A 107 -15.09 0.48 -15.48
N ASP A 108 -14.51 0.64 -14.29
CA ASP A 108 -14.23 1.94 -13.67
C ASP A 108 -12.88 2.52 -14.15
N PRO A 109 -12.56 3.81 -13.90
CA PRO A 109 -11.26 4.38 -14.27
C PRO A 109 -10.09 3.57 -13.71
N ILE A 110 -9.01 3.39 -14.49
CA ILE A 110 -7.92 2.45 -14.18
C ILE A 110 -7.29 2.75 -12.83
N GLY A 111 -7.13 4.03 -12.49
CA GLY A 111 -6.56 4.45 -11.21
C GLY A 111 -7.34 4.00 -9.99
N THR A 112 -8.62 3.66 -10.14
CA THR A 112 -9.47 3.18 -9.03
C THR A 112 -9.50 1.66 -8.90
N GLN A 113 -8.89 0.94 -9.83
CA GLN A 113 -8.91 -0.53 -9.89
C GLN A 113 -7.82 -1.20 -9.04
N PHE A 114 -6.74 -0.47 -8.72
CA PHE A 114 -5.52 -0.98 -8.07
C PHE A 114 -5.13 -0.15 -6.83
N LEU A 115 -6.12 0.31 -6.07
CA LEU A 115 -5.94 1.05 -4.82
C LEU A 115 -5.50 0.14 -3.66
N TRP A 116 -5.92 -1.12 -3.66
CA TRP A 116 -5.59 -2.12 -2.64
C TRP A 116 -4.69 -3.21 -3.20
N PRO A 117 -3.67 -3.64 -2.44
CA PRO A 117 -2.77 -4.71 -2.85
C PRO A 117 -3.51 -6.04 -2.94
N GLN A 118 -3.07 -6.86 -3.90
CA GLN A 118 -3.60 -8.21 -4.06
C GLN A 118 -3.02 -9.14 -2.99
N THR A 119 -3.87 -9.59 -2.07
CA THR A 119 -3.49 -10.40 -0.90
C THR A 119 -4.01 -11.83 -0.94
N ASP A 120 -4.68 -12.24 -2.02
CA ASP A 120 -5.00 -13.64 -2.26
C ASP A 120 -3.83 -14.39 -2.93
N GLY A 121 -3.75 -15.69 -2.68
CA GLY A 121 -2.75 -16.57 -3.30
C GLY A 121 -1.56 -16.91 -2.41
N ARG A 122 -0.51 -17.44 -3.04
CA ARG A 122 0.73 -17.84 -2.34
C ARG A 122 1.67 -16.64 -2.24
N PRO A 123 2.33 -16.41 -1.10
CA PRO A 123 3.38 -15.41 -0.98
C PRO A 123 4.49 -15.63 -2.02
N ASP A 124 5.08 -14.53 -2.43
CA ASP A 124 6.26 -14.56 -3.29
C ASP A 124 7.42 -15.20 -2.50
N PRO A 125 8.43 -15.80 -3.18
CA PRO A 125 9.68 -16.14 -2.51
C PRO A 125 10.26 -14.92 -1.79
N PRO A 126 11.03 -15.07 -0.69
CA PRO A 126 11.58 -13.94 0.05
C PRO A 126 12.27 -12.90 -0.85
N TRP A 127 11.90 -11.63 -0.71
CA TRP A 127 12.55 -10.55 -1.44
C TRP A 127 13.84 -10.14 -0.74
N LEU A 128 14.79 -9.65 -1.54
CA LEU A 128 16.04 -9.10 -1.09
C LEU A 128 16.47 -7.90 -1.94
N GLY A 129 17.47 -7.17 -1.44
CA GLY A 129 18.03 -6.00 -2.09
C GLY A 129 17.31 -4.73 -1.70
N THR A 130 17.20 -3.79 -2.64
CA THR A 130 16.68 -2.45 -2.40
C THR A 130 15.79 -2.00 -3.56
N GLN A 131 14.52 -1.75 -3.27
CA GLN A 131 13.68 -0.92 -4.14
C GLN A 131 14.08 0.54 -3.94
N GLN A 132 14.22 1.29 -5.04
CA GLN A 132 14.49 2.73 -4.98
C GLN A 132 13.32 3.48 -5.62
N ASP A 133 12.87 4.53 -4.96
CA ASP A 133 11.77 5.37 -5.43
C ASP A 133 12.24 6.82 -5.51
N HIS A 134 11.82 7.52 -6.56
CA HIS A 134 12.16 8.92 -6.78
C HIS A 134 10.90 9.73 -7.07
N ILE A 135 10.55 10.67 -6.19
CA ILE A 135 9.41 11.56 -6.43
C ILE A 135 9.81 12.60 -7.48
N LEU A 136 9.27 12.45 -8.68
CA LEU A 136 9.54 13.31 -9.82
C LEU A 136 8.77 14.64 -9.73
N SER A 137 7.51 14.60 -9.31
CA SER A 137 6.71 15.82 -9.20
C SER A 137 5.58 15.69 -8.19
N VAL A 138 5.19 16.83 -7.64
CA VAL A 138 4.02 17.00 -6.77
C VAL A 138 3.21 18.17 -7.30
N THR A 139 2.02 17.89 -7.82
CA THR A 139 1.11 18.90 -8.38
C THR A 139 -0.14 19.00 -7.52
N THR A 140 -0.47 20.21 -7.05
CA THR A 140 -1.64 20.46 -6.19
C THR A 140 -2.67 21.32 -6.91
N SER A 141 -3.94 20.91 -6.84
CA SER A 141 -5.10 21.68 -7.30
C SER A 141 -6.17 21.69 -6.21
N GLY A 142 -6.27 22.79 -5.48
CA GLY A 142 -7.12 22.86 -4.29
C GLY A 142 -6.67 21.86 -3.22
N ARG A 143 -7.49 20.83 -2.96
CA ARG A 143 -7.15 19.74 -2.04
C ARG A 143 -6.64 18.50 -2.75
N ASP A 144 -6.76 18.43 -4.07
CA ASP A 144 -6.31 17.27 -4.83
C ASP A 144 -4.82 17.42 -5.12
N VAL A 145 -4.08 16.35 -4.88
CA VAL A 145 -2.64 16.27 -5.07
C VAL A 145 -2.35 15.07 -5.95
N THR A 146 -1.62 15.29 -7.03
CA THR A 146 -1.08 14.24 -7.89
C THR A 146 0.43 14.18 -7.70
N VAL A 147 0.95 12.98 -7.47
CA VAL A 147 2.38 12.72 -7.33
C VAL A 147 2.80 11.72 -8.40
N ILE A 148 3.88 12.06 -9.11
CA ILE A 148 4.55 11.14 -10.03
C ILE A 148 5.80 10.61 -9.33
N VAL A 149 5.94 9.30 -9.29
CA VAL A 149 7.07 8.59 -8.69
C VAL A 149 7.70 7.71 -9.75
N CYS A 150 9.02 7.70 -9.82
CA CYS A 150 9.78 6.71 -10.55
C CYS A 150 10.12 5.56 -9.60
N GLU A 151 9.62 4.38 -9.88
CA GLU A 151 9.94 3.15 -9.17
C GLU A 151 11.07 2.42 -9.90
N TYR A 152 12.08 2.02 -9.13
CA TYR A 152 13.26 1.34 -9.61
C TYR A 152 13.43 0.00 -8.90
N MET A 153 13.05 -1.07 -9.60
CA MET A 153 13.08 -2.44 -9.10
C MET A 153 14.34 -3.21 -9.49
N PHE A 154 15.23 -2.62 -10.31
CA PHE A 154 16.50 -3.24 -10.71
C PHE A 154 17.46 -3.52 -9.53
N GLY A 155 17.23 -2.92 -8.36
CA GLY A 155 17.98 -3.18 -7.13
C GLY A 155 17.39 -4.28 -6.26
N ALA A 156 16.23 -4.83 -6.63
CA ALA A 156 15.48 -5.83 -5.86
C ALA A 156 15.37 -7.16 -6.61
N ALA A 157 15.30 -8.24 -5.85
CA ALA A 157 15.18 -9.59 -6.37
C ALA A 157 14.38 -10.48 -5.42
N GLU A 158 13.90 -11.61 -5.93
CA GLU A 158 13.38 -12.72 -5.14
C GLU A 158 14.44 -13.83 -5.03
N GLN A 159 14.46 -14.52 -3.91
CA GLN A 159 15.30 -15.69 -3.68
C GLN A 159 14.44 -16.89 -3.29
N SER A 160 14.68 -18.03 -3.95
CA SER A 160 14.00 -19.27 -3.58
C SER A 160 14.72 -20.06 -2.51
N ASP A 161 14.00 -21.03 -1.96
CA ASP A 161 14.54 -22.05 -1.07
C ASP A 161 15.68 -22.88 -1.69
N GLN A 162 15.75 -22.92 -3.03
CA GLN A 162 16.81 -23.61 -3.79
C GLN A 162 18.03 -22.72 -4.07
N GLY A 163 17.98 -21.44 -3.67
CA GLY A 163 19.09 -20.51 -3.74
C GLY A 163 19.22 -19.73 -5.05
N TRP A 164 18.35 -19.95 -6.04
CA TRP A 164 18.30 -19.08 -7.22
C TRP A 164 17.85 -17.67 -6.81
N VAL A 165 18.38 -16.65 -7.49
CA VAL A 165 18.04 -15.24 -7.28
C VAL A 165 17.63 -14.64 -8.60
N ARG A 166 16.41 -14.11 -8.67
CA ARG A 166 15.84 -13.51 -9.89
C ARG A 166 15.41 -12.07 -9.65
N PRO A 167 15.76 -11.13 -10.53
CA PRO A 167 15.47 -9.73 -10.35
C PRO A 167 13.98 -9.43 -10.53
N HIS A 168 13.47 -8.44 -9.79
CA HIS A 168 12.12 -7.89 -9.98
C HIS A 168 12.07 -6.91 -11.17
N VAL A 169 12.65 -7.29 -12.30
CA VAL A 169 12.61 -6.46 -13.51
C VAL A 169 11.65 -7.03 -14.54
N ALA A 170 10.93 -6.12 -15.19
CA ALA A 170 10.04 -6.40 -16.30
C ALA A 170 10.29 -5.39 -17.42
N GLY A 171 9.75 -5.67 -18.61
CA GLY A 171 9.86 -4.78 -19.76
C GLY A 171 11.21 -4.87 -20.50
N PRO A 172 11.25 -4.50 -21.79
CA PRO A 172 12.48 -4.43 -22.55
C PRO A 172 13.30 -3.20 -22.16
N SER A 173 14.60 -3.24 -22.46
CA SER A 173 15.45 -2.04 -22.43
C SER A 173 14.84 -0.93 -23.31
N PRO A 174 14.88 0.35 -22.89
CA PRO A 174 15.56 0.89 -21.71
C PRO A 174 14.73 0.89 -20.40
N TYR A 175 13.54 0.30 -20.38
CA TYR A 175 12.60 0.35 -19.25
C TYR A 175 12.78 -0.79 -18.24
N THR A 176 13.82 -1.61 -18.38
CA THR A 176 13.94 -2.85 -17.61
C THR A 176 14.08 -2.58 -16.11
N GLY A 177 13.02 -2.86 -15.35
CA GLY A 177 12.97 -2.60 -13.92
C GLY A 177 12.76 -1.14 -13.53
N ILE A 178 12.25 -0.34 -14.47
CA ILE A 178 11.91 1.08 -14.29
C ILE A 178 10.42 1.20 -14.62
N ALA A 179 9.68 1.87 -13.74
CA ALA A 179 8.26 2.11 -13.94
C ALA A 179 7.88 3.49 -13.37
N ALA A 180 7.07 4.26 -14.09
CA ALA A 180 6.41 5.43 -13.54
C ALA A 180 5.14 5.01 -12.79
N MET A 181 4.93 5.60 -11.62
CA MET A 181 3.72 5.53 -10.81
C MET A 181 3.06 6.89 -10.72
N ARG A 182 1.73 6.93 -10.84
CA ARG A 182 0.91 8.11 -10.57
C ARG A 182 -0.02 7.82 -9.42
N ILE A 183 0.15 8.58 -8.35
CA ILE A 183 -0.70 8.53 -7.16
C ILE A 183 -1.47 9.84 -7.06
N THR A 184 -2.81 9.75 -7.05
CA THR A 184 -3.66 10.91 -6.72
C THR A 184 -4.23 10.72 -5.32
N MET A 185 -4.27 11.81 -4.58
CA MET A 185 -4.80 11.86 -3.23
C MET A 185 -5.55 13.17 -2.99
N THR A 186 -6.38 13.19 -1.94
CA THR A 186 -7.08 14.40 -1.48
C THR A 186 -6.66 14.71 -0.05
N ALA A 187 -6.24 15.94 0.18
CA ALA A 187 -5.89 16.46 1.50
C ALA A 187 -7.13 16.55 2.42
N PRO A 188 -6.96 16.35 3.74
CA PRO A 188 -8.05 16.48 4.70
C PRO A 188 -8.67 17.88 4.64
N ALA A 189 -10.00 17.97 4.75
CA ALA A 189 -10.72 19.24 4.70
C ALA A 189 -10.34 20.18 5.86
N LYS A 190 -9.95 19.60 7.00
CA LYS A 190 -9.40 20.29 8.16
C LYS A 190 -8.03 19.68 8.45
N PRO A 191 -6.93 20.35 8.11
CA PRO A 191 -5.60 19.85 8.41
C PRO A 191 -5.44 19.62 9.91
N GLY A 192 -4.93 18.44 10.27
CA GLY A 192 -4.44 18.19 11.62
C GLY A 192 -3.16 18.98 11.89
N PRO A 193 -2.63 18.93 13.13
CA PRO A 193 -1.29 19.43 13.39
C PRO A 193 -0.28 18.72 12.48
N PRO A 194 0.74 19.42 11.97
CA PRO A 194 1.76 18.79 11.15
C PRO A 194 2.48 17.71 11.96
N LEU A 195 2.73 16.57 11.32
CA LEU A 195 3.60 15.56 11.90
C LEU A 195 5.04 16.10 11.94
N PRO A 196 5.86 15.68 12.92
CA PRO A 196 7.31 15.82 12.84
C PRO A 196 7.82 15.21 11.53
N ALA A 197 9.01 15.61 11.09
CA ALA A 197 9.66 15.01 9.93
C ALA A 197 9.67 13.48 10.04
N GLN A 198 9.09 12.79 9.05
CA GLN A 198 8.97 11.34 9.03
C GLN A 198 10.25 10.72 8.48
N GLN A 199 11.26 10.74 9.34
CA GLN A 199 12.59 10.21 9.10
C GLN A 199 13.12 9.47 10.34
N GLY A 200 13.92 8.45 10.12
CA GLY A 200 14.57 7.69 11.17
C GLY A 200 15.10 6.35 10.66
N PRO A 201 15.55 5.46 11.54
CA PRO A 201 16.14 4.18 11.14
C PRO A 201 15.10 3.05 10.97
N ALA A 202 13.83 3.26 11.33
CA ALA A 202 12.84 2.19 11.26
C ALA A 202 12.41 1.94 9.80
N ARG A 203 12.08 0.68 9.48
CA ARG A 203 11.63 0.31 8.13
C ARG A 203 10.13 0.50 7.91
N ALA A 204 9.35 0.62 8.98
CA ALA A 204 7.91 0.87 8.92
C ALA A 204 7.49 1.92 9.96
N PRO A 205 6.45 2.72 9.70
CA PRO A 205 5.92 3.67 10.66
C PRO A 205 5.16 2.95 11.77
N SER A 206 5.29 3.48 12.99
CA SER A 206 4.56 2.97 14.17
C SER A 206 3.22 3.67 14.40
N VAL A 207 2.94 4.74 13.66
CA VAL A 207 1.74 5.60 13.82
C VAL A 207 1.05 5.79 12.47
N ASP A 208 -0.20 6.25 12.52
CA ASP A 208 -0.92 6.69 11.32
C ASP A 208 -0.27 7.96 10.76
N VAL A 209 0.37 7.83 9.61
CA VAL A 209 1.02 8.92 8.87
C VAL A 209 0.14 9.48 7.74
N PHE A 210 -1.01 8.85 7.49
CA PHE A 210 -1.99 9.33 6.53
C PHE A 210 -2.84 10.46 7.10
N VAL A 211 -3.17 10.45 8.39
CA VAL A 211 -3.80 11.57 9.14
C VAL A 211 -4.93 12.27 8.36
N GLY A 212 -5.86 11.48 7.82
CA GLY A 212 -7.03 11.97 7.10
C GLY A 212 -6.83 12.31 5.62
N TRP A 213 -5.62 12.15 5.08
CA TRP A 213 -5.40 12.10 3.64
C TRP A 213 -6.08 10.87 3.03
N ARG A 214 -6.52 11.00 1.79
CA ARG A 214 -7.27 9.98 1.06
C ARG A 214 -6.58 9.65 -0.26
N ILE A 215 -6.19 8.39 -0.49
CA ILE A 215 -5.73 7.94 -1.81
C ILE A 215 -6.95 7.69 -2.68
N THR A 216 -6.95 8.29 -3.88
CA THR A 216 -8.08 8.28 -4.81
C THR A 216 -7.74 7.67 -6.16
N SER A 217 -6.46 7.57 -6.51
CA SER A 217 -6.00 6.88 -7.72
C SER A 217 -4.58 6.32 -7.55
N HIS A 218 -4.34 5.13 -8.08
CA HIS A 218 -3.03 4.50 -8.24
C HIS A 218 -2.91 3.85 -9.61
N GLN A 219 -1.93 4.31 -10.40
CA GLN A 219 -1.64 3.79 -11.73
C GLN A 219 -0.14 3.56 -11.91
N GLY A 220 0.23 2.52 -12.65
CA GLY A 220 1.62 2.22 -12.99
C GLY A 220 2.43 1.56 -11.87
N GLY A 221 3.76 1.67 -11.95
CA GLY A 221 4.66 0.92 -11.07
C GLY A 221 4.64 -0.58 -11.36
N TYR A 222 5.21 -1.33 -10.43
CA TYR A 222 5.40 -2.77 -10.51
C TYR A 222 4.08 -3.55 -10.38
N PHE A 223 3.13 -3.03 -9.60
CA PHE A 223 1.90 -3.75 -9.25
C PHE A 223 0.62 -3.25 -9.91
N ALA A 224 0.50 -1.95 -10.21
CA ALA A 224 -0.71 -1.39 -10.81
C ALA A 224 -0.58 -1.25 -12.33
N ARG A 225 -1.72 -1.22 -13.02
CA ARG A 225 -1.73 -1.02 -14.47
C ARG A 225 -1.56 0.47 -14.82
N SER A 226 -0.89 0.72 -15.94
CA SER A 226 -0.87 2.00 -16.66
C SER A 226 -0.94 1.73 -18.17
N GLY A 227 -1.18 2.75 -19.01
CA GLY A 227 -1.09 2.64 -20.47
C GLY A 227 -2.26 3.23 -21.25
N GLY A 228 -2.37 2.90 -22.55
CA GLY A 228 -3.19 3.62 -23.55
C GLY A 228 -4.71 3.69 -23.34
N TRP A 229 -5.25 2.96 -22.36
CA TRP A 229 -6.66 3.04 -21.94
C TRP A 229 -6.83 3.75 -20.59
N SER A 230 -5.74 4.28 -20.02
CA SER A 230 -5.75 4.94 -18.73
C SER A 230 -5.98 6.44 -18.86
N GLU A 231 -6.56 7.02 -17.83
CA GLU A 231 -6.79 8.45 -17.64
C GLU A 231 -5.50 9.24 -17.30
N TRP A 232 -4.33 8.66 -17.57
CA TRP A 232 -3.03 9.28 -17.40
C TRP A 232 -2.45 9.67 -18.77
N PRO A 233 -2.66 10.93 -19.20
CA PRO A 233 -2.27 11.36 -20.55
C PRO A 233 -0.76 11.30 -20.78
N ASP A 234 0.03 11.69 -19.77
CA ASP A 234 1.48 11.82 -19.89
C ASP A 234 2.23 10.59 -19.38
N ALA A 235 1.60 9.41 -19.40
CA ALA A 235 2.20 8.19 -18.84
C ALA A 235 3.53 7.82 -19.52
N VAL A 236 3.59 7.94 -20.86
CA VAL A 236 4.80 7.64 -21.64
C VAL A 236 5.91 8.65 -21.35
N GLU A 237 5.60 9.94 -21.30
CA GLU A 237 6.58 10.98 -21.00
C GLU A 237 7.15 10.85 -19.58
N ASN A 238 6.30 10.52 -18.61
CA ASN A 238 6.73 10.28 -17.24
C ASN A 238 7.63 9.03 -17.16
N GLU A 239 7.30 7.96 -17.88
CA GLU A 239 8.11 6.75 -17.98
C GLU A 239 9.50 7.05 -18.58
N ASP A 240 9.55 7.78 -19.71
CA ASP A 240 10.80 8.21 -20.35
C ASP A 240 11.64 9.09 -19.42
N THR A 241 10.99 9.96 -18.66
CA THR A 241 11.67 10.80 -17.66
C THR A 241 12.25 9.94 -16.53
N CYS A 242 11.53 8.91 -16.07
CA CYS A 242 12.01 7.97 -15.07
C CYS A 242 13.24 7.19 -15.55
N VAL A 243 13.27 6.77 -16.82
CA VAL A 243 14.44 6.17 -17.45
C VAL A 243 15.62 7.14 -17.46
N ALA A 244 15.41 8.39 -17.88
CA ALA A 244 16.47 9.40 -17.94
C ALA A 244 17.04 9.76 -16.56
N LYS A 245 16.24 9.62 -15.50
CA LYS A 245 16.61 9.91 -14.10
C LYS A 245 17.10 8.70 -13.32
N ALA A 246 17.02 7.50 -13.91
CA ALA A 246 17.37 6.27 -13.23
C ALA A 246 18.82 6.30 -12.73
N PRO A 247 19.06 5.91 -11.47
CA PRO A 247 20.41 5.68 -10.96
C PRO A 247 21.18 4.69 -11.85
N PRO A 248 22.53 4.73 -11.84
CA PRO A 248 23.33 3.71 -12.51
C PRO A 248 22.93 2.30 -12.07
N HIS A 249 22.62 1.44 -13.03
CA HIS A 249 22.14 0.09 -12.79
C HIS A 249 22.74 -0.88 -13.81
N ARG A 250 22.56 -2.17 -13.54
CA ARG A 250 23.01 -3.25 -14.43
C ARG A 250 21.94 -3.53 -15.47
N ASP A 251 22.37 -3.96 -16.65
CA ASP A 251 21.48 -4.54 -17.66
C ASP A 251 21.03 -5.94 -17.21
N LEU A 252 19.93 -5.97 -16.47
CA LEU A 252 19.31 -7.21 -15.99
C LEU A 252 18.36 -7.74 -17.06
N VAL A 253 18.22 -9.07 -17.13
CA VAL A 253 17.32 -9.74 -18.07
C VAL A 253 16.22 -10.43 -17.26
N PRO A 254 14.94 -10.14 -17.53
CA PRO A 254 13.83 -10.81 -16.85
C PRO A 254 13.95 -12.34 -16.89
N GLY A 255 13.77 -12.98 -15.72
CA GLY A 255 13.83 -14.43 -15.58
C GLY A 255 15.23 -15.06 -15.57
N GLN A 256 16.30 -14.28 -15.82
CA GLN A 256 17.67 -14.77 -15.62
C GLN A 256 18.04 -14.82 -14.13
N GLU A 257 18.96 -15.73 -13.80
CA GLU A 257 19.46 -15.91 -12.46
C GLU A 257 20.78 -15.15 -12.25
N TYR A 258 20.95 -14.59 -11.07
CA TYR A 258 22.11 -13.78 -10.72
C TYR A 258 22.66 -14.17 -9.34
N VAL A 259 23.84 -13.64 -9.00
CA VAL A 259 24.40 -13.81 -7.66
C VAL A 259 23.74 -12.81 -6.69
N ARG A 260 23.47 -13.24 -5.44
CA ARG A 260 22.85 -12.40 -4.41
C ARG A 260 23.55 -11.04 -4.20
N SER A 261 24.88 -11.01 -4.34
CA SER A 261 25.68 -9.78 -4.16
C SER A 261 25.40 -8.69 -5.20
N PHE A 262 24.63 -8.98 -6.26
CA PHE A 262 24.18 -7.96 -7.21
C PHE A 262 23.07 -7.07 -6.64
N PHE A 263 22.40 -7.52 -5.58
CA PHE A 263 21.25 -6.84 -4.96
C PHE A 263 21.57 -6.52 -3.49
N PRO A 264 22.44 -5.52 -3.23
CA PRO A 264 22.74 -5.12 -1.87
C PRO A 264 21.50 -4.53 -1.18
N THR A 265 21.29 -4.90 0.07
CA THR A 265 20.30 -4.27 0.94
C THR A 265 20.92 -3.02 1.55
N LEU A 266 20.42 -1.86 1.16
CA LEU A 266 20.79 -0.58 1.77
C LEU A 266 20.00 -0.37 3.08
N PRO A 267 20.37 0.59 3.93
CA PRO A 267 19.49 1.06 4.98
C PRO A 267 18.27 1.79 4.40
N ALA A 268 17.11 1.67 5.06
CA ALA A 268 15.95 2.51 4.72
C ALA A 268 16.32 3.99 4.82
N SER A 269 16.03 4.77 3.78
CA SER A 269 16.47 6.16 3.69
C SER A 269 15.51 7.03 2.87
N PRO A 270 14.95 8.10 3.47
CA PRO A 270 14.70 8.18 4.90
C PRO A 270 13.89 6.95 5.34
N GLY A 271 14.23 6.35 6.49
CA GLY A 271 13.32 5.42 7.13
C GLY A 271 12.20 6.16 7.85
N TRP A 272 11.62 5.51 8.86
CA TRP A 272 10.56 6.04 9.70
C TRP A 272 11.08 6.32 11.11
N PRO A 273 10.42 7.23 11.85
CA PRO A 273 10.69 7.38 13.27
C PRO A 273 10.58 6.04 13.99
N SER A 274 11.56 5.75 14.85
CA SER A 274 11.48 4.55 15.70
C SER A 274 10.23 4.63 16.59
N PRO A 275 9.58 3.49 16.90
CA PRO A 275 8.58 3.47 17.95
C PRO A 275 9.23 4.10 19.18
N SER A 276 8.65 5.19 19.69
CA SER A 276 9.11 5.72 20.96
C SER A 276 8.95 4.60 21.97
N ALA A 277 10.05 4.13 22.57
CA ALA A 277 9.95 3.31 23.75
C ALA A 277 9.16 4.15 24.75
N ASN A 278 7.93 3.74 25.06
CA ASN A 278 7.04 4.48 25.96
C ASN A 278 7.84 4.95 27.19
N ALA A 279 7.87 6.26 27.40
CA ALA A 279 8.20 6.86 28.69
C ALA A 279 6.93 6.88 29.56
#